data_AF-A0A1V2N715-F1
#
_entry.id   AF-A0A1V2N715-F1
#
_cell.length_a   1.000
_cell.length_b   1.000
_cell.length_c   1.000
_cell.angle_alpha   90.00
_cell.angle_beta   90.00
_cell.angle_gamma   90.00
#
_symmetry.space_group_name_H-M   'P 1'
#
loop_
_entity.id
_entity.type
_entity.pdbx_description
1 polymer ?
#
loop_
_entity_poly.entity_id
_entity_poly.type
_entity_poly.pdbx_seq_one_letter_code
_entity_poly.pdbx_strand_id
1 'polypeptide(L)'
;MSVTVALSGCDLFKSEAEIKTEKIARLDRIWEEKSRKFREAQAKRNEAERKRDELKAQLDKEYSSVLDYIDTEEFTKRCNEAIEANEEADKAFGESCKAWDKLSPYLPQHEFDTRNY
;
A
#
# COMPACT_ATOMS: atom_id res chain seq x y z
N MET A 1 31.43 -45.32 -26.77
CA MET A 1 30.33 -44.34 -26.91
C MET A 1 30.39 -43.42 -25.72
N SER A 2 30.75 -42.15 -25.92
CA SER A 2 30.84 -41.17 -24.83
C SER A 2 29.52 -40.38 -24.79
N VAL A 3 28.76 -40.50 -23.70
CA VAL A 3 27.51 -39.77 -23.51
C VAL A 3 27.85 -38.43 -22.90
N THR A 4 27.89 -37.38 -23.72
CA THR A 4 27.87 -36.00 -23.26
C THR A 4 26.47 -35.66 -22.80
N VAL A 5 26.23 -35.73 -21.48
CA VAL A 5 25.02 -35.18 -20.87
C VAL A 5 25.17 -33.67 -20.89
N ALA A 6 24.51 -33.01 -21.85
CA ALA A 6 24.34 -31.56 -21.83
C ALA A 6 23.35 -31.22 -20.70
N LEU A 7 23.91 -31.00 -19.50
CA LEU A 7 23.17 -30.34 -18.43
C LEU A 7 22.93 -28.91 -18.90
N SER A 8 21.70 -28.65 -19.34
CA SER A 8 21.19 -27.32 -19.70
C SER A 8 21.40 -26.38 -18.52
N GLY A 9 22.52 -25.65 -18.57
CA GLY A 9 22.98 -24.71 -17.56
C GLY A 9 22.23 -23.39 -17.65
N CYS A 10 21.18 -23.23 -16.85
CA CYS A 10 20.64 -21.91 -16.56
C CYS A 10 20.52 -21.59 -15.06
N ASP A 11 20.62 -22.56 -14.14
CA ASP A 11 20.48 -22.29 -12.70
C ASP A 11 21.59 -22.87 -11.81
N LEU A 12 22.55 -23.63 -12.35
CA LEU A 12 23.56 -24.33 -11.53
C LEU A 12 24.80 -23.49 -11.14
N PHE A 13 25.00 -22.30 -11.75
CA PHE A 13 26.22 -21.49 -11.58
C PHE A 13 25.98 -20.08 -11.08
N LYS A 14 24.77 -19.75 -10.60
CA LYS A 14 24.56 -18.45 -9.96
C LYS A 14 25.34 -18.42 -8.66
N SER A 15 26.15 -17.39 -8.48
CA SER A 15 26.80 -17.15 -7.19
C SER A 15 25.74 -16.85 -6.13
N GLU A 16 26.04 -17.13 -4.87
CA GLU A 16 25.13 -16.80 -3.76
C GLU A 16 24.76 -15.30 -3.74
N ALA A 17 25.67 -14.45 -4.21
CA ALA A 17 25.46 -13.02 -4.37
C ALA A 17 24.41 -12.68 -5.44
N GLU A 18 24.43 -13.35 -6.59
CA GLU A 18 23.43 -13.17 -7.65
C GLU A 18 22.04 -13.63 -7.19
N ILE A 19 21.95 -14.77 -6.51
CA ILE A 19 20.70 -15.28 -5.94
C ILE A 19 20.11 -14.29 -4.92
N LYS A 20 20.95 -13.70 -4.06
CA LYS A 20 20.52 -12.66 -3.10
C LYS A 20 20.03 -11.40 -3.82
N THR A 21 20.72 -10.97 -4.86
CA THR A 21 20.37 -9.77 -5.63
C THR A 21 19.05 -9.95 -6.38
N GLU A 22 18.85 -11.09 -7.03
CA GLU A 22 17.58 -11.43 -7.70
C GLU A 22 16.42 -11.50 -6.70
N LYS A 23 16.66 -12.04 -5.49
CA LYS A 23 15.65 -12.10 -4.43
C LYS A 23 15.25 -10.70 -3.96
N ILE A 24 16.21 -9.80 -3.75
CA ILE A 24 15.95 -8.41 -3.36
C ILE A 24 15.13 -7.72 -4.45
N ALA A 25 15.55 -7.78 -5.71
CA ALA A 25 14.85 -7.16 -6.83
C ALA A 25 13.41 -7.67 -6.97
N ARG A 26 13.17 -8.97 -6.73
CA ARG A 26 11.83 -9.55 -6.74
C ARG A 26 10.96 -9.00 -5.60
N LEU A 27 11.49 -8.94 -4.39
CA LEU A 27 10.76 -8.43 -3.22
C LEU A 27 10.48 -6.94 -3.35
N ASP A 28 11.43 -6.18 -3.88
CA ASP A 28 11.33 -4.75 -4.14
C ASP A 28 10.18 -4.45 -5.12
N ARG A 29 10.14 -5.14 -6.26
CA ARG A 29 9.04 -5.02 -7.23
C ARG A 29 7.67 -5.34 -6.62
N ILE A 30 7.59 -6.35 -5.73
CA ILE A 30 6.35 -6.69 -5.03
C ILE A 30 5.95 -5.55 -4.10
N TRP A 31 6.90 -5.00 -3.34
CA TRP A 31 6.65 -3.88 -2.45
C TRP A 31 6.21 -2.62 -3.21
N GLU A 32 6.85 -2.30 -4.33
CA GLU A 32 6.45 -1.17 -5.20
C GLU A 32 5.02 -1.33 -5.70
N GLU A 33 4.64 -2.52 -6.16
CA GLU A 33 3.28 -2.78 -6.66
C GLU A 33 2.23 -2.59 -5.54
N LYS A 34 2.50 -3.11 -4.35
CA LYS A 34 1.61 -2.97 -3.18
C LYS A 34 1.54 -1.52 -2.71
N SER A 35 2.67 -0.82 -2.71
CA SER A 35 2.74 0.60 -2.35
C SER A 35 2.01 1.48 -3.36
N ARG A 36 2.06 1.17 -4.66
CA ARG A 36 1.25 1.85 -5.67
C ARG A 36 -0.24 1.66 -5.41
N LYS A 37 -0.69 0.42 -5.18
CA LYS A 37 -2.10 0.13 -4.86
C LYS A 37 -2.58 0.87 -3.60
N PHE A 38 -1.72 0.95 -2.59
CA PHE A 38 -2.00 1.75 -1.39
C PHE A 38 -2.18 3.24 -1.72
N ARG A 39 -1.30 3.84 -2.52
CA ARG A 39 -1.44 5.25 -2.95
C ARG A 39 -2.73 5.49 -3.75
N GLU A 40 -3.09 4.57 -4.63
CA GLU A 40 -4.34 4.63 -5.39
C GLU A 40 -5.57 4.58 -4.45
N ALA A 41 -5.58 3.66 -3.48
CA ALA A 41 -6.65 3.56 -2.49
C ALA A 41 -6.70 4.82 -1.58
N GLN A 42 -5.55 5.35 -1.19
CA GLN A 42 -5.46 6.60 -0.42
C GLN A 42 -6.04 7.78 -1.21
N ALA A 43 -5.78 7.86 -2.51
CA ALA A 43 -6.34 8.91 -3.35
C ALA A 43 -7.88 8.82 -3.41
N LYS A 44 -8.43 7.61 -3.58
CA LYS A 44 -9.89 7.39 -3.54
C LYS A 44 -10.49 7.81 -2.19
N ARG A 45 -9.85 7.42 -1.08
CA ARG A 45 -10.29 7.81 0.27
C ARG A 45 -10.32 9.32 0.42
N ASN A 46 -9.23 10.00 0.06
CA ASN A 46 -9.15 11.46 0.17
C ASN A 46 -10.23 12.15 -0.70
N GLU A 47 -10.53 11.60 -1.88
CA GLU A 47 -11.61 12.13 -2.72
C GLU A 47 -13.00 11.92 -2.09
N ALA A 48 -13.26 10.74 -1.52
CA ALA A 48 -14.52 10.45 -0.84
C ALA A 48 -14.73 11.33 0.41
N GLU A 49 -13.68 11.50 1.22
CA GLU A 49 -13.68 12.40 2.38
C GLU A 49 -13.94 13.84 1.97
N ARG A 50 -13.25 14.32 0.92
CA ARG A 50 -13.48 15.68 0.38
C ARG A 50 -14.94 15.87 -0.02
N LYS A 51 -15.54 14.92 -0.75
CA LYS A 51 -16.95 15.01 -1.18
C LYS A 51 -17.91 15.03 0.01
N ARG A 52 -17.67 14.21 1.03
CA ARG A 52 -18.45 14.20 2.28
C ARG A 52 -18.34 15.54 3.00
N ASP A 53 -17.12 16.07 3.15
CA ASP A 53 -16.87 17.29 3.91
C ASP A 53 -17.39 18.54 3.17
N GLU A 54 -17.31 18.56 1.84
CA GLU A 54 -17.94 19.59 1.00
C GLU A 54 -19.46 19.58 1.15
N LEU A 55 -20.09 18.41 1.11
CA LEU A 55 -21.53 18.28 1.33
C LEU A 55 -21.91 18.73 2.75
N LYS A 56 -21.14 18.31 3.76
CA LYS A 56 -21.33 18.74 5.14
C LYS A 56 -21.30 20.26 5.27
N ALA A 57 -20.29 20.91 4.68
CA ALA A 57 -20.14 22.36 4.74
C ALA A 57 -21.26 23.12 4.01
N GLN A 58 -21.90 22.51 3.01
CA GLN A 58 -23.09 23.06 2.37
C GLN A 58 -24.31 22.92 3.28
N LEU A 59 -24.54 21.72 3.83
CA LEU A 59 -25.68 21.45 4.71
C LEU A 59 -25.59 22.25 6.02
N ASP A 60 -24.40 22.45 6.60
CA ASP A 60 -24.18 23.30 7.77
C ASP A 60 -24.57 24.77 7.55
N LYS A 61 -24.63 25.23 6.28
CA LYS A 61 -25.10 26.59 5.94
C LYS A 61 -26.61 26.65 5.74
N GLU A 62 -27.21 25.56 5.28
CA GLU A 62 -28.63 25.47 4.98
C GLU A 62 -29.45 25.16 6.24
N TYR A 63 -28.92 24.29 7.10
CA TYR A 63 -29.57 23.84 8.31
C TYR A 63 -28.98 24.53 9.54
N SER A 64 -29.84 24.78 10.54
CA SER A 64 -29.42 25.39 11.80
C SER A 64 -28.76 24.39 12.74
N SER A 65 -28.97 23.09 12.51
CA SER A 65 -28.42 22.00 13.30
C SER A 65 -27.96 20.85 12.41
N VAL A 66 -26.86 20.21 12.80
CA VAL A 66 -26.37 18.97 12.17
C VAL A 66 -27.40 17.85 12.25
N LEU A 67 -28.21 17.83 13.31
CA LEU A 67 -29.25 16.81 13.50
C LEU A 67 -30.32 16.86 12.40
N ASP A 68 -30.47 17.98 11.71
CA ASP A 68 -31.50 18.15 10.70
C ASP A 68 -31.15 17.44 9.37
N TYR A 69 -29.85 17.17 9.13
CA TYR A 69 -29.39 16.59 7.87
C TYR A 69 -28.52 15.33 8.01
N ILE A 70 -28.05 14.99 9.21
CA ILE A 70 -27.10 13.89 9.45
C ILE A 70 -27.63 12.52 9.00
N ASP A 71 -28.95 12.31 9.07
CA ASP A 71 -29.61 11.06 8.67
C ASP A 71 -30.23 11.15 7.26
N THR A 72 -29.92 12.19 6.50
CA THR A 72 -30.36 12.25 5.09
C THR A 72 -29.70 11.14 4.29
N GLU A 73 -30.43 10.61 3.31
CA GLU A 73 -29.96 9.52 2.45
C GLU A 73 -28.65 9.90 1.75
N GLU A 74 -28.55 11.14 1.26
CA GLU A 74 -27.36 11.63 0.56
C GLU A 74 -26.14 11.75 1.48
N PHE A 75 -26.29 12.36 2.68
CA PHE A 75 -25.17 12.49 3.61
C PHE A 75 -24.71 11.13 4.13
N THR A 76 -25.66 10.25 4.48
CA THR A 76 -25.39 8.87 4.90
C THR A 76 -24.62 8.10 3.82
N LYS A 77 -25.04 8.22 2.55
CA LYS A 77 -24.34 7.61 1.42
C LYS A 77 -22.89 8.09 1.31
N ARG A 78 -22.63 9.40 1.42
CA ARG A 78 -21.25 9.94 1.36
C ARG A 78 -20.39 9.47 2.53
N CYS A 79 -20.98 9.36 3.73
CA CYS A 79 -20.29 8.80 4.88
C CYS A 79 -19.90 7.33 4.66
N ASN A 80 -20.82 6.51 4.14
CA ASN A 80 -20.54 5.12 3.81
C ASN A 80 -19.46 4.97 2.72
N GLU A 81 -19.54 5.77 1.65
CA GLU A 81 -18.50 5.82 0.60
C GLU A 81 -17.11 6.11 1.18
N ALA A 82 -17.02 7.06 2.13
CA ALA A 82 -15.75 7.40 2.78
C ALA A 82 -15.24 6.28 3.72
N ILE A 83 -16.15 5.60 4.43
CA ILE A 83 -15.81 4.46 5.30
C ILE A 83 -15.26 3.30 4.47
N GLU A 84 -15.97 2.89 3.41
CA GLU A 84 -15.54 1.81 2.51
C GLU A 84 -14.18 2.13 1.87
N ALA A 85 -13.98 3.36 1.40
CA ALA A 85 -12.71 3.79 0.84
C ALA A 85 -11.57 3.78 1.87
N ASN A 86 -11.87 4.11 3.14
CA ASN A 86 -10.88 4.01 4.21
C ASN A 86 -10.51 2.55 4.52
N GLU A 87 -11.48 1.64 4.58
CA GLU A 87 -11.22 0.21 4.75
C GLU A 87 -10.37 -0.38 3.61
N GLU A 88 -10.62 0.03 2.36
CA GLU A 88 -9.79 -0.35 1.21
C GLU A 88 -8.35 0.16 1.36
N ALA A 89 -8.18 1.42 1.77
CA ALA A 89 -6.87 2.02 2.00
C ALA A 89 -6.10 1.35 3.14
N ASP A 90 -6.76 1.05 4.26
CA ASP A 90 -6.15 0.37 5.41
C ASP A 90 -5.72 -1.05 5.06
N LYS A 91 -6.53 -1.78 4.29
CA LYS A 91 -6.16 -3.10 3.78
C LYS A 91 -4.95 -3.02 2.85
N ALA A 92 -4.94 -2.08 1.91
CA ALA A 92 -3.83 -1.90 0.98
C ALA A 92 -2.54 -1.47 1.71
N PHE A 93 -2.66 -0.63 2.74
CA PHE A 93 -1.55 -0.28 3.63
C PHE A 93 -0.97 -1.52 4.31
N GLY A 94 -1.83 -2.35 4.93
CA GLY A 94 -1.40 -3.58 5.57
C GLY A 94 -0.69 -4.54 4.61
N GLU A 95 -1.10 -4.61 3.34
CA GLU A 95 -0.39 -5.38 2.32
C GLU A 95 0.97 -4.79 1.94
N SER A 96 1.08 -3.46 1.84
CA SER A 96 2.35 -2.76 1.60
C SER A 96 3.33 -2.97 2.75
N CYS A 97 2.88 -2.82 4.01
CA CYS A 97 3.70 -3.09 5.19
C CYS A 97 4.20 -4.53 5.22
N LYS A 98 3.33 -5.52 4.96
CA LYS A 98 3.75 -6.93 4.89
C LYS A 98 4.78 -7.20 3.78
N ALA A 99 4.72 -6.46 2.68
CA ALA A 99 5.74 -6.57 1.62
C ALA A 99 7.06 -5.90 2.06
N TRP A 100 6.97 -4.76 2.74
CA TRP A 100 8.13 -4.08 3.32
C TRP A 100 8.84 -4.92 4.37
N ASP A 101 8.10 -5.53 5.30
CA ASP A 101 8.66 -6.40 6.37
C ASP A 101 9.44 -7.59 5.79
N LYS A 102 9.08 -8.04 4.58
CA LYS A 102 9.81 -9.10 3.87
C LYS A 102 11.05 -8.57 3.16
N LEU A 103 11.03 -7.33 2.68
CA LEU A 103 12.13 -6.72 1.94
C LEU A 103 13.20 -6.13 2.86
N SER A 104 12.78 -5.42 3.91
CA SER A 104 13.63 -4.63 4.80
C SER A 104 14.81 -5.39 5.41
N PRO A 105 14.74 -6.70 5.74
CA PRO A 105 15.90 -7.42 6.28
C PRO A 105 17.04 -7.62 5.27
N TYR A 106 16.76 -7.46 3.97
CA TYR A 106 17.75 -7.63 2.91
C TYR A 106 18.32 -6.30 2.40
N LEU A 107 17.70 -5.18 2.77
CA LEU A 107 18.21 -3.86 2.45
C LEU A 107 19.32 -3.49 3.46
N PRO A 108 20.32 -2.71 3.05
CA PRO A 108 21.27 -2.14 4.01
C PRO A 108 20.47 -1.43 5.10
N GLN A 109 20.59 -1.91 6.34
CA GLN A 109 20.16 -1.09 7.46
C GLN A 109 21.01 0.17 7.39
N HIS A 110 20.39 1.31 7.15
CA HIS A 110 21.00 2.57 7.57
C HIS A 110 21.18 2.37 9.07
N GLU A 111 22.40 2.07 9.51
CA GLU A 111 22.74 2.13 10.91
C GLU A 111 22.33 3.54 11.34
N PHE A 112 21.18 3.64 12.00
CA PHE A 112 20.89 4.83 12.78
C PHE A 112 21.95 4.78 13.86
N ASP A 113 23.02 5.55 13.62
CA ASP A 113 24.12 5.73 14.54
C ASP A 113 23.53 6.28 15.85
N THR A 114 23.21 5.37 16.76
CA THR A 114 22.70 5.68 18.10
C THR A 114 23.83 6.12 19.03
N ARG A 115 25.05 6.35 18.50
CA ARG A 115 26.15 7.02 19.22
C ARG A 115 26.01 8.54 19.14
N ASN A 116 24.88 9.07 19.63
CA ASN A 116 24.76 10.44 20.09
C ASN A 116 23.41 10.56 20.79
N TYR A 117 23.36 10.18 22.06
CA TYR A 117 22.66 10.89 23.15
C TYR A 117 23.07 10.30 24.50
#